data_AF-A0A1T5FKZ3-F1
#
_entry.id   AF-A0A1T5FKZ3-F1
#
_cell.length_a   1.000
_cell.length_b   1.000
_cell.length_c   1.000
_cell.angle_alpha   90.00
_cell.angle_beta   90.00
_cell.angle_gamma   90.00
#
_symmetry.space_group_name_H-M   'P 1'
#
loop_
_entity.id
_entity.type
_entity.pdbx_description
1 polymer ?
#
loop_
_entity_poly.entity_id
_entity_poly.type
_entity_poly.pdbx_seq_one_letter_code
_entity_poly.pdbx_strand_id
1 'polypeptide(L)'
;MIEIPFTSADDAILVMQALTEPARMSAFYQPPDGAARALIHVAEEFAPEVQALAADLPSARKSVLLAYAADLRWRKEVGGITVAGVPVATDDRAKVMITGARVAATVDPQWSTVWHGADGNTYPVDAAAMIAISDEVQAHVNIGFATFAAVKADIEAGTITTTAEINAAFAV
;
A
#
# COMPACT_ATOMS: atom_id res chain seq x y z
N MET A 1 12.21 -7.92 -19.74
CA MET A 1 10.79 -7.67 -20.04
C MET A 1 10.36 -8.84 -20.89
N ILE A 2 9.65 -9.81 -20.31
CA ILE A 2 9.10 -10.94 -21.07
C ILE A 2 7.66 -10.53 -21.33
N GLU A 3 7.36 -10.09 -22.54
CA GLU A 3 5.98 -9.99 -23.00
C GLU A 3 5.48 -11.42 -23.17
N ILE A 4 4.51 -11.80 -22.34
CA ILE A 4 3.72 -13.00 -22.58
C ILE A 4 2.52 -12.51 -23.40
N PRO A 5 2.45 -12.78 -24.72
CA PRO A 5 1.30 -12.37 -25.50
C PRO A 5 0.10 -13.24 -25.09
N PHE A 6 -0.95 -12.62 -24.56
CA PHE A 6 -2.22 -13.28 -24.32
C PHE A 6 -2.95 -13.38 -25.65
N THR A 7 -3.25 -14.60 -26.11
CA THR A 7 -3.82 -14.84 -27.45
C THR A 7 -5.32 -15.12 -27.41
N SER A 8 -5.94 -15.20 -26.22
CA SER A 8 -7.38 -15.42 -26.06
C SER A 8 -7.95 -14.93 -24.71
N ALA A 9 -9.28 -14.78 -24.65
CA ALA A 9 -10.01 -14.49 -23.41
C ALA A 9 -9.88 -15.60 -22.37
N ASP A 10 -9.68 -16.85 -22.81
CA ASP A 10 -9.48 -18.00 -21.93
C ASP A 10 -8.12 -17.92 -21.21
N ASP A 11 -7.10 -17.32 -21.83
CA ASP A 11 -5.79 -17.09 -21.20
C ASP A 11 -5.88 -16.03 -20.09
N ALA A 12 -6.68 -14.97 -20.30
CA ALA A 12 -6.94 -13.96 -19.29
C ALA A 12 -7.72 -14.52 -18.10
N ILE A 13 -8.68 -15.43 -18.35
CA ILE A 13 -9.44 -16.16 -17.32
C ILE A 13 -8.51 -17.07 -16.52
N LEU A 14 -7.61 -17.81 -17.18
CA LEU A 14 -6.67 -18.69 -16.50
C LEU A 14 -5.71 -17.91 -15.58
N VAL A 15 -5.30 -16.71 -15.98
CA VAL A 15 -4.47 -15.82 -15.15
C VAL A 15 -5.28 -15.24 -13.99
N MET A 16 -6.51 -14.77 -14.22
CA MET A 16 -7.40 -14.32 -13.14
C MET A 16 -7.71 -15.44 -12.13
N GLN A 17 -7.89 -16.68 -12.59
CA GLN A 17 -8.11 -17.86 -11.75
C GLN A 17 -6.84 -18.28 -10.99
N ALA A 18 -5.68 -18.30 -11.65
CA ALA A 18 -4.40 -18.61 -11.03
C ALA A 18 -3.96 -17.56 -9.98
N LEU A 19 -4.40 -16.31 -10.13
CA LEU A 19 -4.13 -15.22 -9.20
C LEU A 19 -5.16 -15.09 -8.06
N THR A 20 -6.29 -15.83 -8.13
CA THR A 20 -7.34 -15.82 -7.09
C THR A 20 -7.31 -17.03 -6.16
N GLU A 21 -6.35 -17.96 -6.34
CA GLU A 21 -6.19 -19.09 -5.41
C GLU A 21 -5.66 -18.63 -4.03
N PRO A 22 -6.40 -18.88 -2.92
CA PRO A 22 -6.04 -18.40 -1.58
C PRO A 22 -4.76 -19.04 -1.02
N ALA A 23 -4.33 -20.18 -1.57
CA ALA A 23 -3.10 -20.88 -1.18
C ALA A 23 -1.81 -20.12 -1.53
N ARG A 24 -1.85 -19.16 -2.47
CA ARG A 24 -0.69 -18.31 -2.81
C ARG A 24 -0.73 -16.90 -2.23
N MET A 25 -1.87 -16.48 -1.70
CA MET A 25 -2.11 -15.11 -1.27
C MET A 25 -1.86 -14.86 0.23
N SER A 26 -1.68 -15.92 1.02
CA SER A 26 -1.79 -15.84 2.49
C SER A 26 -0.50 -15.88 3.31
N ALA A 27 0.70 -15.95 2.71
CA ALA A 27 1.93 -16.04 3.51
C ALA A 27 3.00 -14.98 3.24
N PHE A 28 3.29 -14.59 1.99
CA PHE A 28 4.46 -13.74 1.70
C PHE A 28 4.34 -12.91 0.41
N TYR A 29 3.12 -12.62 -0.05
CA TYR A 29 2.95 -11.88 -1.31
C TYR A 29 3.19 -10.36 -1.11
N GLN A 30 4.46 -9.95 -1.15
CA GLN A 30 4.82 -8.68 -1.79
C GLN A 30 4.72 -8.94 -3.30
N PRO A 31 3.71 -8.42 -4.03
CA PRO A 31 3.82 -8.42 -5.47
C PRO A 31 5.14 -7.71 -5.82
N PRO A 32 6.05 -8.31 -6.60
CA PRO A 32 7.08 -7.51 -7.24
C PRO A 32 6.34 -6.41 -8.02
N ASP A 33 6.89 -5.19 -7.98
CA ASP A 33 6.36 -3.87 -8.36
C ASP A 33 5.51 -3.79 -9.66
N GLY A 34 5.45 -4.85 -10.45
CA GLY A 34 4.63 -5.00 -11.65
C GLY A 34 3.33 -5.80 -11.52
N ALA A 35 3.10 -6.67 -10.52
CA ALA A 35 1.94 -7.59 -10.58
C ALA A 35 0.59 -6.92 -10.22
N ALA A 36 0.56 -6.08 -9.18
CA ALA A 36 -0.60 -5.24 -8.88
C ALA A 36 -0.82 -4.17 -9.97
N ARG A 37 0.26 -3.61 -10.52
CA ARG A 37 0.20 -2.68 -11.66
C ARG A 37 -0.27 -3.38 -12.94
N ALA A 38 0.11 -4.63 -13.18
CA ALA A 38 -0.34 -5.41 -14.33
C ALA A 38 -1.82 -5.75 -14.20
N LEU A 39 -2.32 -6.08 -13.00
CA LEU A 39 -3.75 -6.26 -12.76
C LEU A 39 -4.55 -4.98 -13.01
N ILE A 40 -4.07 -3.82 -12.56
CA ILE A 40 -4.70 -2.52 -12.80
C ILE A 40 -4.61 -2.14 -14.28
N HIS A 41 -3.46 -2.32 -14.93
CA HIS A 41 -3.25 -1.96 -16.34
C HIS A 41 -4.06 -2.85 -17.28
N VAL A 42 -4.10 -4.16 -17.03
CA VAL A 42 -4.96 -5.11 -17.78
C VAL A 42 -6.44 -4.78 -17.55
N ALA A 43 -6.84 -4.40 -16.34
CA ALA A 43 -8.21 -3.96 -16.07
C ALA A 43 -8.56 -2.60 -16.73
N GLU A 44 -7.59 -1.70 -16.88
CA GLU A 44 -7.75 -0.41 -17.57
C GLU A 44 -7.78 -0.57 -19.10
N GLU A 45 -6.98 -1.48 -19.65
CA GLU A 45 -6.88 -1.75 -21.09
C GLU A 45 -8.10 -2.51 -21.63
N PHE A 46 -8.70 -3.41 -20.84
CA PHE A 46 -9.90 -4.18 -21.17
C PHE A 46 -11.15 -3.73 -20.40
N ALA A 47 -11.18 -2.46 -19.98
CA ALA A 47 -12.18 -1.89 -19.07
C ALA A 47 -13.65 -2.21 -19.41
N PRO A 48 -14.14 -2.11 -20.66
CA PRO A 48 -15.55 -2.39 -20.95
C PRO A 48 -15.90 -3.88 -20.89
N GLU A 49 -15.02 -4.80 -21.31
CA GLU A 49 -15.28 -6.25 -21.24
C GLU A 49 -15.15 -6.79 -19.82
N VAL A 50 -14.18 -6.29 -19.04
CA VAL A 50 -14.01 -6.63 -17.62
C VAL A 50 -15.19 -6.11 -16.80
N GLN A 51 -15.71 -4.91 -17.10
CA GLN A 51 -16.92 -4.38 -16.45
C GLN A 51 -18.16 -5.20 -16.80
N ALA A 52 -18.32 -5.63 -18.05
CA ALA A 52 -19.43 -6.47 -18.48
C ALA A 52 -19.39 -7.87 -17.82
N LEU A 53 -18.20 -8.48 -17.70
CA LEU A 53 -18.03 -9.79 -17.04
C LEU A 53 -18.17 -9.71 -15.51
N ALA A 54 -17.69 -8.63 -14.88
CA ALA A 54 -17.86 -8.37 -13.45
C ALA A 54 -19.30 -7.98 -13.08
N ALA A 55 -20.17 -7.70 -14.05
CA ALA A 55 -21.60 -7.51 -13.82
C ALA A 55 -22.28 -8.82 -13.39
N ASP A 56 -21.84 -9.95 -13.95
CA ASP A 56 -22.41 -11.29 -13.71
C ASP A 56 -21.70 -12.08 -12.60
N LEU A 57 -20.57 -11.58 -12.08
CA LEU A 57 -19.76 -12.25 -11.05
C LEU A 57 -19.47 -11.33 -9.84
N PRO A 58 -20.36 -11.28 -8.84
CA PRO A 58 -20.16 -10.48 -7.63
C PRO A 58 -18.82 -10.73 -6.90
N SER A 59 -18.30 -11.95 -6.98
CA SER A 59 -16.99 -12.32 -6.42
C SER A 59 -15.82 -11.65 -7.14
N ALA A 60 -15.88 -11.53 -8.47
CA ALA A 60 -14.85 -10.85 -9.27
C ALA A 60 -14.83 -9.33 -9.00
N ARG A 61 -15.98 -8.72 -8.75
CA ARG A 61 -16.04 -7.30 -8.34
C ARG A 61 -15.36 -7.07 -7.00
N LYS A 62 -15.63 -7.93 -6.01
CA LYS A 62 -15.01 -7.83 -4.68
C LYS A 62 -13.48 -7.99 -4.74
N SER A 63 -12.97 -8.92 -5.53
CA SER A 63 -11.51 -9.10 -5.66
C SER A 63 -10.82 -7.87 -6.25
N VAL A 64 -11.42 -7.22 -7.26
CA VAL A 64 -10.90 -5.97 -7.82
C VAL A 64 -10.87 -4.84 -6.79
N LEU A 65 -11.95 -4.67 -6.00
CA LEU A 65 -12.01 -3.65 -4.95
C LEU A 65 -10.98 -3.91 -3.84
N LEU A 66 -10.78 -5.17 -3.44
CA LEU A 66 -9.77 -5.56 -2.45
C LEU A 66 -8.35 -5.27 -2.94
N ALA A 67 -8.05 -5.59 -4.20
CA ALA A 67 -6.77 -5.28 -4.81
C ALA A 67 -6.51 -3.77 -4.85
N TYR A 68 -7.52 -2.98 -5.24
CA TYR A 68 -7.45 -1.52 -5.23
C TYR A 68 -7.20 -0.96 -3.83
N ALA A 69 -7.94 -1.42 -2.83
CA ALA A 69 -7.77 -0.97 -1.44
C ALA A 69 -6.37 -1.30 -0.88
N ALA A 70 -5.82 -2.48 -1.22
CA ALA A 70 -4.50 -2.90 -0.76
C ALA A 70 -3.37 -2.04 -1.36
N ASP A 71 -3.48 -1.73 -2.66
CA ASP A 71 -2.57 -0.84 -3.38
C ASP A 71 -2.68 0.61 -2.87
N LEU A 72 -3.89 1.15 -2.68
CA LEU A 72 -4.05 2.50 -2.13
C LEU A 72 -3.44 2.62 -0.73
N ARG A 73 -3.68 1.61 0.13
CA ARG A 73 -3.04 1.55 1.45
C ARG A 73 -1.52 1.53 1.34
N TRP A 74 -0.96 0.78 0.38
CA TRP A 74 0.49 0.72 0.18
C TRP A 74 1.05 2.07 -0.20
N ARG A 75 0.45 2.73 -1.20
CA ARG A 75 0.88 4.06 -1.67
C ARG A 75 0.85 5.07 -0.54
N LYS A 76 -0.16 5.03 0.32
CA LYS A 76 -0.24 5.87 1.53
C LYS A 76 0.82 5.51 2.54
N GLU A 77 1.00 4.23 2.83
CA GLU A 77 2.02 3.74 3.77
C GLU A 77 3.42 4.24 3.40
N VAL A 78 3.82 4.15 2.11
CA VAL A 78 5.16 4.54 1.65
C VAL A 78 5.29 5.99 1.17
N GLY A 79 4.17 6.72 1.12
CA GLY A 79 4.11 8.08 0.54
C GLY A 79 4.82 9.17 1.35
N GLY A 80 5.34 8.85 2.53
CA GLY A 80 5.98 9.80 3.43
C GLY A 80 4.97 10.60 4.27
N ILE A 81 5.50 11.24 5.31
CA ILE A 81 4.78 12.16 6.20
C ILE A 81 5.68 13.34 6.56
N THR A 82 5.11 14.41 7.11
CA THR A 82 5.90 15.53 7.66
C THR A 82 5.77 15.56 9.16
N VAL A 83 6.90 15.48 9.88
CA VAL A 83 6.94 15.54 11.34
C VAL A 83 7.79 16.74 11.75
N ALA A 84 7.19 17.69 12.48
CA ALA A 84 7.88 18.90 12.96
C ALA A 84 8.66 19.67 11.86
N GLY A 85 8.15 19.67 10.62
CA GLY A 85 8.79 20.34 9.47
C GLY A 85 9.86 19.51 8.75
N VAL A 86 10.14 18.28 9.20
CA VAL A 86 11.02 17.32 8.51
C VAL A 86 10.14 16.45 7.60
N PRO A 87 10.36 16.44 6.26
CA PRO A 87 9.76 15.47 5.36
C PRO A 87 10.42 14.10 5.60
N VAL A 88 9.65 13.13 6.08
CA VAL A 88 10.11 11.79 6.46
C VAL A 88 9.60 10.77 5.47
N ALA A 89 10.51 10.01 4.87
CA ALA A 89 10.16 8.85 4.05
C ALA A 89 9.60 7.73 4.93
N THR A 90 8.62 6.98 4.43
CA THR A 90 7.97 5.88 5.16
C THR A 90 8.01 4.57 4.38
N ASP A 91 8.93 4.45 3.42
CA ASP A 91 9.27 3.17 2.80
C ASP A 91 9.98 2.22 3.78
N ASP A 92 10.15 0.97 3.38
CA ASP A 92 10.71 -0.08 4.24
C ASP A 92 12.14 0.22 4.69
N ARG A 93 12.95 0.84 3.83
CA ARG A 93 14.31 1.24 4.19
C ARG A 93 14.29 2.35 5.25
N ALA A 94 13.43 3.35 5.07
CA ALA A 94 13.30 4.44 6.02
C ALA A 94 12.83 3.94 7.39
N LYS A 95 11.82 3.06 7.45
CA LYS A 95 11.33 2.45 8.71
C LYS A 95 12.45 1.71 9.46
N VAL A 96 13.30 0.96 8.76
CA VAL A 96 14.45 0.27 9.35
C VAL A 96 15.46 1.26 9.94
N MET A 97 15.81 2.31 9.19
CA MET A 97 16.75 3.34 9.66
C MET A 97 16.21 4.10 10.87
N ILE A 98 14.93 4.46 10.85
CA ILE A 98 14.25 5.14 11.96
C ILE A 98 14.23 4.24 13.21
N THR A 99 13.99 2.94 13.05
CA THR A 99 14.04 1.99 14.18
C THR A 99 15.41 1.98 14.86
N GLY A 100 16.49 1.89 14.08
CA GLY A 100 17.86 1.95 14.62
C GLY A 100 18.18 3.28 15.29
N ALA A 101 17.77 4.40 14.67
CA ALA A 101 17.98 5.73 15.21
C ALA A 101 17.18 5.96 16.52
N ARG A 102 15.95 5.45 16.60
CA ARG A 102 15.14 5.48 17.82
C ARG A 102 15.82 4.76 18.97
N VAL A 103 16.40 3.57 18.72
CA VAL A 103 17.12 2.82 19.76
C VAL A 103 18.29 3.64 20.28
N ALA A 104 19.10 4.24 19.40
CA ALA A 104 20.21 5.10 19.79
C ALA A 104 19.74 6.32 20.60
N ALA A 105 18.70 7.03 20.12
CA ALA A 105 18.10 8.17 20.79
C ALA A 105 17.48 7.85 22.16
N THR A 106 16.95 6.63 22.35
CA THR A 106 16.39 6.18 23.63
C THR A 106 17.48 5.90 24.66
N VAL A 107 18.63 5.39 24.21
CA VAL A 107 19.77 5.06 25.09
C VAL A 107 20.59 6.30 25.44
N ASP A 108 20.72 7.26 24.52
CA ASP A 108 21.49 8.48 24.70
C ASP A 108 20.61 9.73 24.44
N PRO A 109 20.16 10.44 25.49
CA PRO A 109 19.40 11.68 25.35
C PRO A 109 20.17 12.84 24.68
N GLN A 110 21.49 12.74 24.50
CA GLN A 110 22.31 13.70 23.77
C GLN A 110 22.59 13.27 22.32
N TRP A 111 22.02 12.14 21.89
CA TRP A 111 22.13 11.69 20.52
C TRP A 111 21.59 12.74 19.56
N SER A 112 22.28 12.90 18.44
CA SER A 112 21.86 13.75 17.33
C SER A 112 22.41 13.23 16.02
N THR A 113 21.77 13.61 14.92
CA THR A 113 22.21 13.28 13.57
C THR A 113 21.82 14.35 12.57
N VAL A 114 22.45 14.30 11.40
CA VAL A 114 21.99 15.01 10.20
C VAL A 114 21.13 14.05 9.40
N TRP A 115 19.80 14.19 9.53
CA TRP A 115 18.84 13.36 8.83
C TRP A 115 18.63 13.84 7.40
N HIS A 116 18.55 12.91 6.44
CA HIS A 116 18.18 13.23 5.06
C HIS A 116 16.67 13.14 4.91
N GLY A 117 16.02 14.26 4.62
CA GLY A 117 14.60 14.33 4.38
C GLY A 117 14.20 13.72 3.04
N ALA A 118 12.92 13.36 2.91
CA ALA A 118 12.35 12.81 1.68
C ALA A 118 12.39 13.80 0.49
N ASP A 119 12.55 15.09 0.77
CA ASP A 119 12.70 16.15 -0.21
C ASP A 119 14.15 16.35 -0.70
N GLY A 120 15.09 15.54 -0.20
CA GLY A 120 16.51 15.61 -0.54
C GLY A 120 17.31 16.62 0.28
N ASN A 121 16.66 17.38 1.18
CA ASN A 121 17.36 18.29 2.09
C ASN A 121 17.89 17.54 3.33
N THR A 122 18.68 18.25 4.14
CA THR A 122 19.20 17.72 5.40
C THR A 122 18.69 18.52 6.59
N TYR A 123 18.43 17.82 7.70
CA TYR A 123 17.79 18.34 8.89
C TYR A 123 18.58 17.93 10.14
N PRO A 124 18.87 18.86 11.07
CA PRO A 124 19.36 18.47 12.37
C PRO A 124 18.23 17.79 13.14
N VAL A 125 18.47 16.56 13.60
CA VAL A 125 17.50 15.78 14.38
C VAL A 125 18.17 15.32 15.66
N ASP A 126 17.63 15.74 16.80
CA ASP A 126 18.07 15.28 18.13
C ASP A 126 17.29 14.04 18.59
N ALA A 127 17.63 13.53 19.77
CA ALA A 127 17.00 12.36 20.35
C ALA A 127 15.48 12.51 20.51
N ALA A 128 15.00 13.67 20.98
CA ALA A 128 13.58 13.91 21.19
C ALA A 128 12.82 13.94 19.85
N ALA A 129 13.37 14.63 18.84
CA ALA A 129 12.82 14.69 17.50
C ALA A 129 12.78 13.31 16.83
N MET A 130 13.83 12.47 16.98
CA MET A 130 13.83 11.13 16.41
C MET A 130 12.81 10.20 17.07
N ILE A 131 12.59 10.31 18.39
CA ILE A 131 11.54 9.56 19.07
C ILE A 131 10.17 9.98 18.53
N ALA A 132 9.91 11.28 18.41
CA ALA A 132 8.66 11.80 17.84
C ALA A 132 8.46 11.36 16.37
N ILE A 133 9.50 11.44 15.53
CA ILE A 133 9.47 10.92 14.16
C ILE A 133 9.09 9.45 14.14
N SER A 134 9.71 8.63 14.99
CA SER A 134 9.39 7.20 15.03
C SER A 134 7.96 6.93 15.49
N ASP A 135 7.43 7.68 16.45
CA ASP A 135 6.05 7.52 16.92
C ASP A 135 5.04 7.89 15.83
N GLU A 136 5.27 8.99 15.11
CA GLU A 136 4.41 9.41 14.00
C GLU A 136 4.47 8.44 12.81
N VAL A 137 5.65 7.91 12.47
CA VAL A 137 5.76 6.88 11.42
C VAL A 137 5.01 5.60 11.81
N GLN A 138 5.10 5.18 13.08
CA GLN A 138 4.34 4.03 13.58
C GLN A 138 2.83 4.29 13.54
N ALA A 139 2.39 5.48 13.96
CA ALA A 139 1.00 5.88 13.93
C ALA A 139 0.44 5.91 12.49
N HIS A 140 1.18 6.50 11.55
CA HIS A 140 0.85 6.54 10.12
C HIS A 140 0.62 5.15 9.53
N VAL A 141 1.56 4.22 9.77
CA VAL A 141 1.42 2.83 9.30
C VAL A 141 0.21 2.16 9.92
N ASN A 142 0.00 2.32 11.23
CA ASN A 142 -1.13 1.74 11.95
C ASN A 142 -2.47 2.26 11.44
N ILE A 143 -2.59 3.57 11.19
CA ILE A 143 -3.79 4.18 10.61
C ILE A 143 -4.07 3.58 9.23
N GLY A 144 -3.05 3.47 8.37
CA GLY A 144 -3.21 2.87 7.04
C GLY A 144 -3.77 1.44 7.10
N PHE A 145 -3.23 0.59 7.98
CA PHE A 145 -3.71 -0.78 8.15
C PHE A 145 -5.08 -0.87 8.83
N ALA A 146 -5.38 0.00 9.80
CA ALA A 146 -6.69 0.06 10.44
C ALA A 146 -7.79 0.46 9.44
N THR A 147 -7.55 1.50 8.63
CA THR A 147 -8.46 1.92 7.56
C THR A 147 -8.64 0.80 6.53
N PHE A 148 -7.56 0.13 6.11
CA PHE A 148 -7.66 -0.99 5.19
C PHE A 148 -8.49 -2.15 5.75
N ALA A 149 -8.33 -2.48 7.04
CA ALA A 149 -9.11 -3.53 7.68
C ALA A 149 -10.62 -3.22 7.68
N ALA A 150 -11.00 -1.97 7.96
CA ALA A 150 -12.39 -1.52 7.91
C ALA A 150 -12.95 -1.59 6.47
N VAL A 151 -12.22 -1.02 5.50
CA VAL A 151 -12.60 -1.04 4.07
C VAL A 151 -12.75 -2.46 3.55
N LYS A 152 -11.84 -3.37 3.93
CA LYS A 152 -11.90 -4.77 3.56
C LYS A 152 -13.20 -5.43 4.06
N ALA A 153 -13.54 -5.21 5.34
CA ALA A 153 -14.76 -5.75 5.92
C ALA A 153 -16.02 -5.21 5.21
N ASP A 154 -16.01 -3.93 4.85
CA ASP A 154 -17.11 -3.29 4.12
C ASP A 154 -17.27 -3.81 2.67
N ILE A 155 -16.16 -4.09 1.97
CA ILE A 155 -16.19 -4.74 0.65
C ILE A 155 -16.76 -6.17 0.76
N GLU A 156 -16.35 -6.91 1.79
CA GLU A 156 -16.84 -8.26 2.06
C GLU A 156 -18.34 -8.26 2.37
N ALA A 157 -18.81 -7.28 3.16
CA ALA A 157 -20.22 -7.05 3.46
C ALA A 157 -21.03 -6.50 2.27
N GLY A 158 -20.36 -5.96 1.25
CA GLY A 158 -20.99 -5.33 0.09
C GLY A 158 -21.52 -3.92 0.36
N THR A 159 -21.06 -3.26 1.43
CA THR A 159 -21.37 -1.85 1.74
C THR A 159 -20.48 -0.90 0.95
N ILE A 160 -19.21 -1.28 0.68
CA ILE A 160 -18.35 -0.62 -0.31
C ILE A 160 -18.43 -1.40 -1.62
N THR A 161 -18.80 -0.70 -2.69
CA THR A 161 -18.99 -1.27 -4.03
C THR A 161 -18.22 -0.55 -5.13
N THR A 162 -17.56 0.57 -4.79
CA THR A 162 -16.84 1.43 -5.73
C THR A 162 -15.46 1.84 -5.20
N THR A 163 -14.55 2.19 -6.11
CA THR A 163 -13.25 2.76 -5.75
C THR A 163 -13.36 4.17 -5.17
N ALA A 164 -14.42 4.92 -5.50
CA ALA A 164 -14.68 6.23 -4.93
C ALA A 164 -14.95 6.17 -3.42
N GLU A 165 -15.72 5.17 -2.97
CA GLU A 165 -15.95 4.93 -1.54
C GLU A 165 -14.67 4.52 -0.81
N ILE A 166 -13.82 3.71 -1.46
CA ILE A 166 -12.49 3.36 -0.93
C ILE A 166 -11.64 4.63 -0.78
N ASN A 167 -11.57 5.47 -1.80
CA ASN A 167 -10.81 6.73 -1.73
C ASN A 167 -11.31 7.65 -0.61
N ALA A 168 -12.63 7.74 -0.43
CA ALA A 168 -13.22 8.52 0.64
C ALA A 168 -12.81 7.99 2.03
N ALA A 169 -12.79 6.66 2.22
CA ALA A 169 -12.37 6.05 3.47
C ALA A 169 -10.89 6.33 3.82
N PHE A 170 -10.03 6.51 2.80
CA PHE A 170 -8.62 6.83 2.99
C PHE A 170 -8.31 8.34 2.98
N ALA A 171 -9.29 9.22 2.83
CA ALA A 171 -9.08 10.67 2.78
C ALA A 171 -8.88 11.34 4.15
N VAL A 172 -8.94 10.56 5.23
CA VAL A 172 -8.65 10.96 6.62
C VAL A 172 -7.17 11.20 6.87
#